data_AF-A0A537GQV5-F1
#
_entry.id   AF-A0A537GQV5-F1
#
_cell.length_a   1.000
_cell.length_b   1.000
_cell.length_c   1.000
_cell.angle_alpha   90.00
_cell.angle_beta   90.00
_cell.angle_gamma   90.00
#
_symmetry.space_group_name_H-M   'P 1'
#
loop_
_entity.id
_entity.type
_entity.pdbx_description
1 polymer ?
#
loop_
_entity_poly.entity_id
_entity_poly.type
_entity_poly.pdbx_seq_one_letter_code
_entity_poly.pdbx_strand_id
1 'polypeptide(L)'
;MIRVPWAPLNGGVFLIVFGIVMLLSLVQVGGLNLSTGIPLIFIVFGAWLIVAAFVVHGPDDRYAPPRSMILAWGGMVTFLGAIWYVATLSLYLVPVVILVVIVVVGIGAVGYALTRAEAKKAHPTVA
;
A
#
# COMPACT_ATOMS: atom_id res chain seq x y z
N MET A 1 0.46 24.06 -9.66
CA MET A 1 0.88 22.70 -9.26
C MET A 1 1.23 21.94 -10.52
N ILE A 2 2.40 21.32 -10.59
CA ILE A 2 2.81 20.48 -11.73
C ILE A 2 1.87 19.27 -11.75
N ARG A 3 1.17 19.04 -12.86
CA ARG A 3 0.30 17.88 -13.03
C ARG A 3 1.17 16.67 -13.34
N VAL A 4 1.19 15.70 -12.44
CA VAL A 4 1.95 14.46 -12.63
C VAL A 4 1.02 13.39 -13.20
N PRO A 5 1.30 12.85 -14.39
CA PRO A 5 0.42 11.85 -14.99
C PRO A 5 0.48 10.54 -14.19
N TRP A 6 -0.66 10.11 -13.66
CA TRP A 6 -0.75 8.99 -12.72
C TRP A 6 -0.21 7.66 -13.27
N ALA A 7 -0.69 7.24 -14.44
CA ALA A 7 -0.28 5.95 -15.01
C ALA A 7 1.21 5.89 -15.38
N PRO A 8 1.79 6.88 -16.10
CA PRO A 8 3.22 6.91 -16.38
C PRO A 8 4.09 6.96 -15.12
N LEU A 9 3.72 7.75 -14.10
CA LEU A 9 4.46 7.82 -12.84
C LEU A 9 4.51 6.46 -12.16
N ASN A 10 3.35 5.83 -11.94
CA ASN A 10 3.28 4.58 -11.22
C ASN A 10 3.88 3.42 -12.01
N GLY A 11 3.78 3.44 -13.35
CA GLY A 11 4.50 2.51 -14.22
C GLY A 11 6.02 2.65 -14.07
N GLY A 12 6.53 3.88 -14.07
CA GLY A 12 7.96 4.15 -13.85
C GLY A 12 8.44 3.68 -12.47
N VAL A 13 7.70 4.00 -11.40
CA VAL A 13 8.04 3.55 -10.04
C VAL A 13 8.01 2.03 -9.94
N PHE A 14 7.01 1.37 -10.52
CA PHE A 14 6.96 -0.09 -10.58
C PHE A 14 8.21 -0.67 -11.26
N LEU A 15 8.61 -0.13 -12.41
CA LEU A 15 9.79 -0.60 -13.13
C LEU A 15 11.08 -0.40 -12.34
N ILE A 16 11.20 0.72 -11.61
CA ILE A 16 12.35 0.97 -10.72
C ILE A 16 12.38 -0.06 -9.60
N VAL A 17 11.26 -0.25 -8.88
CA VAL A 17 11.17 -1.23 -7.78
C VAL A 17 11.45 -2.64 -8.30
N PHE A 18 10.82 -3.02 -9.41
CA PHE A 18 11.02 -4.31 -10.06
C PHE A 18 12.49 -4.51 -10.42
N GLY A 19 13.09 -3.57 -11.15
CA GLY A 19 14.48 -3.65 -11.61
C GLY A 19 15.46 -3.77 -10.45
N ILE A 20 15.34 -2.91 -9.43
CA ILE A 20 16.21 -2.94 -8.26
C ILE A 20 16.08 -4.28 -7.52
N VAL A 21 14.86 -4.69 -7.17
CA VAL A 21 14.66 -5.90 -6.37
C VAL A 21 15.09 -7.15 -7.14
N MET A 22 14.84 -7.21 -8.45
CA MET A 22 15.30 -8.33 -9.29
C MET A 22 16.83 -8.37 -9.40
N LEU A 23 17.49 -7.23 -9.62
CA LEU A 23 18.95 -7.17 -9.64
C LEU A 23 19.55 -7.65 -8.31
N LEU A 24 19.05 -7.14 -7.18
CA LEU A 24 19.50 -7.55 -5.84
C LEU A 24 19.25 -9.05 -5.59
N SER A 25 18.14 -9.59 -6.10
CA SER A 25 17.81 -11.02 -5.99
C SER A 25 18.71 -11.91 -6.85
N LEU A 26 19.11 -11.45 -8.03
CA LEU A 26 19.99 -12.19 -8.93
C LEU A 26 21.42 -12.29 -8.37
N VAL A 27 21.91 -11.21 -7.77
CA VAL A 27 23.24 -11.17 -7.14
C VAL A 27 23.23 -11.56 -5.65
N GLN A 28 22.08 -12.01 -5.14
CA GLN A 28 21.87 -12.52 -3.78
C GLN A 28 22.30 -11.57 -2.65
N VAL A 29 22.12 -10.26 -2.83
CA VAL A 29 22.49 -9.27 -1.81
C VAL A 29 21.65 -9.47 -0.55
N GLY A 30 22.30 -9.67 0.60
CA GLY A 30 21.62 -9.86 1.88
C GLY A 30 20.76 -11.13 1.93
N GLY A 31 21.05 -12.14 1.11
CA GLY A 31 20.27 -13.38 1.04
C GLY A 31 18.94 -13.26 0.30
N LEU A 32 18.67 -12.12 -0.36
CA LEU A 32 17.54 -11.99 -1.27
C LEU A 32 17.68 -12.97 -2.43
N ASN A 33 16.59 -13.63 -2.77
CA ASN A 33 16.50 -14.53 -3.91
C ASN A 33 15.18 -14.27 -4.64
N LEU A 34 14.95 -14.88 -5.79
CA LEU A 34 13.74 -14.60 -6.57
C LEU A 34 12.45 -14.93 -5.82
N SER A 35 12.45 -15.96 -4.96
CA SER A 35 11.25 -16.35 -4.20
C SER A 35 10.88 -15.33 -3.13
N THR A 36 11.85 -14.65 -2.52
CA THR A 36 11.61 -13.56 -1.54
C THR A 36 11.51 -12.19 -2.20
N GLY A 37 12.21 -11.99 -3.32
CA GLY A 37 12.24 -10.73 -4.07
C GLY A 37 10.92 -10.42 -4.78
N ILE A 38 10.28 -11.41 -5.40
CA ILE A 38 8.98 -11.19 -6.06
C ILE A 38 7.94 -10.63 -5.08
N PRO A 39 7.63 -11.28 -3.95
CA PRO A 39 6.65 -10.72 -3.01
C PRO A 39 7.08 -9.39 -2.41
N LEU A 40 8.39 -9.13 -2.28
CA LEU A 40 8.90 -7.82 -1.84
C LEU A 40 8.54 -6.70 -2.82
N ILE A 41 8.52 -6.95 -4.14
CA ILE A 41 8.05 -5.97 -5.13
C ILE A 41 6.61 -5.57 -4.85
N PHE A 42 5.73 -6.52 -4.53
CA PHE A 42 4.33 -6.24 -4.21
C PHE A 42 4.21 -5.42 -2.93
N ILE A 43 4.98 -5.74 -1.89
CA ILE A 43 4.99 -4.97 -0.64
C ILE A 43 5.39 -3.52 -0.91
N VAL A 44 6.53 -3.30 -1.56
CA VAL A 44 7.10 -1.98 -1.80
C VAL A 44 6.22 -1.17 -2.74
N PHE A 45 5.74 -1.77 -3.83
CA PHE A 45 4.89 -1.07 -4.79
C PHE A 45 3.50 -0.77 -4.21
N GLY A 46 2.89 -1.71 -3.47
CA GLY A 46 1.63 -1.45 -2.79
C GLY A 46 1.75 -0.33 -1.76
N ALA A 47 2.86 -0.29 -1.01
CA ALA A 47 3.14 0.77 -0.05
C ALA A 47 3.33 2.13 -0.77
N TRP A 48 4.00 2.13 -1.92
CA TRP A 48 4.09 3.30 -2.77
C TRP A 48 2.72 3.81 -3.21
N LEU A 49 1.80 2.94 -3.65
CA LEU A 49 0.45 3.36 -4.06
C LEU A 49 -0.29 4.05 -2.91
N ILE A 50 -0.13 3.55 -1.68
CA ILE A 50 -0.69 4.19 -0.48
C ILE A 50 -0.08 5.59 -0.34
N VAL A 51 1.25 5.72 -0.31
CA VAL A 51 1.93 7.02 -0.18
C VAL A 51 1.54 7.99 -1.30
N ALA A 52 1.51 7.52 -2.54
CA ALA A 52 1.12 8.32 -3.71
C ALA A 52 -0.32 8.85 -3.60
N ALA A 53 -1.23 8.07 -3.02
CA ALA A 53 -2.61 8.50 -2.76
C ALA A 53 -2.71 9.66 -1.73
N PHE A 54 -1.70 9.87 -0.88
CA PHE A 54 -1.65 11.00 0.07
C PHE A 54 -0.82 12.17 -0.45
N VAL A 55 0.28 11.90 -1.16
CA VAL A 55 1.30 12.92 -1.49
C VAL A 55 1.11 13.49 -2.90
N VAL A 56 0.65 12.68 -3.86
CA VAL A 56 0.57 13.06 -5.27
C VAL A 56 -0.86 13.39 -5.69
N HIS A 57 -1.85 12.74 -5.10
CA HIS A 57 -3.25 12.86 -5.48
C HIS A 57 -3.93 14.08 -4.84
N GLY A 58 -4.28 15.08 -5.66
CA GLY A 58 -5.07 16.25 -5.24
C GLY A 58 -6.58 15.98 -5.24
N PRO A 59 -7.40 16.83 -4.58
CA PRO A 59 -8.86 16.65 -4.49
C PRO A 59 -9.60 16.63 -5.84
N ASP A 60 -9.03 17.23 -6.88
CA ASP A 60 -9.66 17.44 -8.20
C ASP A 60 -8.93 16.73 -9.37
N ASP A 61 -8.14 15.69 -9.09
CA ASP A 61 -7.34 15.05 -10.14
C ASP A 61 -8.17 14.06 -10.99
N ARG A 62 -8.76 14.56 -12.08
CA ARG A 62 -9.51 13.75 -13.06
C ARG A 62 -8.67 12.70 -13.80
N TYR A 63 -7.35 12.76 -13.71
CA TYR A 63 -6.43 11.87 -14.44
C TYR A 63 -5.92 10.72 -13.58
N ALA A 64 -6.39 10.63 -12.33
CA ALA A 64 -6.04 9.58 -11.41
C ALA A 64 -7.31 8.91 -10.85
N PRO A 65 -7.28 7.61 -10.52
CA PRO A 65 -8.44 6.94 -9.95
C PRO A 65 -8.83 7.53 -8.59
N PRO A 66 -10.09 7.35 -8.13
CA PRO A 66 -10.51 7.82 -6.83
C PRO A 66 -9.55 7.37 -5.72
N ARG A 67 -9.18 8.28 -4.82
CA ARG A 67 -8.24 8.00 -3.73
C ARG A 67 -8.58 6.75 -2.93
N SER A 68 -9.86 6.53 -2.62
CA SER A 68 -10.33 5.32 -1.92
C SER A 68 -10.01 4.04 -2.69
N MET A 69 -10.12 4.07 -4.01
CA MET A 69 -9.78 2.95 -4.88
C MET A 69 -8.27 2.70 -4.87
N ILE A 70 -7.44 3.74 -4.96
CA ILE A 70 -5.98 3.60 -4.88
C ILE A 70 -5.56 3.01 -3.53
N LEU A 71 -6.13 3.50 -2.43
CA LEU A 71 -5.84 3.00 -1.08
C LEU A 71 -6.25 1.53 -0.92
N ALA A 72 -7.43 1.14 -1.43
CA ALA A 72 -7.89 -0.24 -1.39
C ALA A 72 -6.97 -1.17 -2.19
N TRP A 73 -6.61 -0.79 -3.43
CA TRP A 73 -5.70 -1.57 -4.26
C TRP A 73 -4.27 -1.62 -3.71
N GLY A 74 -3.72 -0.47 -3.28
CA GLY A 74 -2.41 -0.41 -2.65
C GLY A 74 -2.34 -1.28 -1.40
N GLY A 75 -3.34 -1.16 -0.52
CA GLY A 75 -3.47 -2.00 0.67
C GLY A 75 -3.57 -3.49 0.35
N MET A 76 -4.39 -3.87 -0.64
CA MET A 76 -4.52 -5.27 -1.05
C MET A 76 -3.21 -5.82 -1.62
N VAL A 77 -2.53 -5.06 -2.49
CA VAL A 77 -1.25 -5.45 -3.10
C VAL A 77 -0.17 -5.62 -2.03
N THR A 78 -0.07 -4.69 -1.07
CA THR A 78 0.84 -4.82 0.07
C THR A 78 0.51 -6.03 0.93
N PHE A 79 -0.78 -6.28 1.22
CA PHE A 79 -1.22 -7.38 2.05
C PHE A 79 -0.90 -8.74 1.42
N LEU A 80 -1.22 -8.92 0.13
CA LEU A 80 -0.89 -10.14 -0.61
C LEU A 80 0.62 -10.35 -0.69
N GLY A 81 1.38 -9.28 -0.94
CA GLY A 81 2.84 -9.32 -0.90
C GLY A 81 3.38 -9.75 0.47
N ALA A 82 2.83 -9.23 1.57
CA ALA A 82 3.24 -9.56 2.93
C ALA A 82 2.95 -11.03 3.29
N ILE A 83 1.75 -11.52 2.96
CA ILE A 83 1.41 -12.94 3.15
C ILE A 83 2.36 -13.82 2.36
N TRP A 84 2.59 -13.50 1.08
CA TRP A 84 3.46 -14.29 0.23
C TRP A 84 4.91 -14.24 0.73
N TYR A 85 5.43 -13.07 1.10
CA TYR A 85 6.78 -12.93 1.64
C TYR A 85 6.97 -13.74 2.92
N VAL A 86 5.98 -13.72 3.83
CA VAL A 86 6.09 -14.51 5.05
C VAL A 86 5.93 -16.01 4.76
N ALA A 87 5.05 -16.39 3.82
CA ALA A 87 4.91 -17.78 3.39
C ALA A 87 6.20 -18.37 2.79
N THR A 88 7.04 -17.56 2.14
CA THR A 88 8.34 -18.01 1.59
C THR A 88 9.40 -18.21 2.67
N LEU A 89 9.23 -17.58 3.84
CA LEU A 89 10.10 -17.77 5.00
C LEU A 89 9.59 -18.89 5.93
N SER A 90 8.29 -18.87 6.23
CA SER A 90 7.61 -19.86 7.07
C SER A 90 6.09 -19.75 6.93
N LEU A 91 5.47 -20.81 6.41
CA LEU A 91 4.01 -20.91 6.30
C LEU A 91 3.30 -20.81 7.66
N TYR A 92 3.95 -21.23 8.75
CA TYR A 92 3.38 -21.17 10.10
C TYR A 92 3.17 -19.74 10.62
N LEU A 93 3.87 -18.76 10.05
CA LEU A 93 3.75 -17.35 10.44
C LEU A 93 2.64 -16.61 9.70
N VAL A 94 2.08 -17.19 8.63
CA VAL A 94 1.01 -16.54 7.83
C VAL A 94 -0.22 -16.17 8.67
N PRO A 95 -0.75 -17.03 9.57
CA PRO A 95 -1.86 -16.67 10.44
C PRO A 95 -1.54 -15.46 11.33
N VAL A 96 -0.30 -15.35 11.81
CA VAL A 96 0.15 -14.22 12.65
C VAL A 96 0.09 -12.91 11.86
N VAL A 97 0.57 -12.92 10.61
CA VAL A 97 0.51 -11.74 9.73
C VAL A 97 -0.94 -11.30 9.48
N ILE A 98 -1.83 -12.26 9.22
CA ILE A 98 -3.26 -11.98 9.02
C ILE A 98 -3.85 -11.33 10.28
N LEU A 99 -3.56 -11.88 11.46
CA LEU A 99 -4.01 -11.32 12.74
C LEU A 99 -3.50 -9.89 12.95
N VAL A 100 -2.22 -9.64 12.70
CA VAL A 100 -1.63 -8.29 12.80
C VAL A 100 -2.35 -7.32 11.86
N VAL A 101 -2.60 -7.72 10.63
CA VAL A 101 -3.30 -6.86 9.65
C VAL A 101 -4.73 -6.58 10.10
N ILE A 102 -5.46 -7.58 10.60
CA ILE A 102 -6.81 -7.39 11.15
C ILE A 102 -6.79 -6.37 12.30
N VAL A 103 -5.81 -6.48 13.20
CA VAL A 103 -5.65 -5.53 14.32
C VAL A 103 -5.39 -4.11 13.81
N VAL A 104 -4.46 -3.95 12.86
CA VAL A 104 -4.13 -2.63 12.27
C VAL A 104 -5.34 -2.01 11.56
N VAL A 105 -6.06 -2.81 10.76
CA VAL A 105 -7.30 -2.37 10.08
C VAL A 105 -8.37 -1.99 11.11
N GLY A 106 -8.52 -2.78 12.17
CA GLY A 106 -9.44 -2.50 13.27
C GLY A 106 -9.13 -1.17 13.97
N ILE A 107 -7.85 -0.92 14.31
CA ILE A 107 -7.40 0.35 14.89
C ILE A 107 -7.71 1.52 13.95
N GLY A 108 -7.43 1.37 12.65
CA GLY A 108 -7.74 2.38 11.65
C GLY A 108 -9.24 2.68 11.55
N ALA A 109 -10.09 1.66 11.58
CA ALA A 109 -11.54 1.81 11.55
C ALA A 109 -12.07 2.54 12.81
N VAL A 110 -11.54 2.21 13.99
CA VAL A 110 -11.87 2.90 15.24
C VAL A 110 -11.46 4.38 15.18
N GLY A 111 -10.23 4.68 14.74
CA GLY A 111 -9.77 6.07 14.60
C GLY A 111 -10.61 6.88 13.60
N TYR A 112 -10.99 6.27 12.47
CA TYR A 112 -11.89 6.89 11.50
C TYR A 112 -13.28 7.18 12.08
N ALA A 113 -13.85 6.23 12.85
CA ALA A 113 -15.16 6.43 13.47
C ALA A 113 -15.15 7.58 14.48
N LEU A 114 -14.09 7.69 15.30
CA LEU A 114 -13.94 8.76 16.28
C LEU A 114 -13.78 10.14 15.61
N THR A 115 -12.90 10.26 14.62
CA THR A 115 -12.68 11.53 13.89
C THR A 115 -13.96 12.00 13.18
N ARG A 116 -14.73 11.07 12.59
CA ARG A 116 -16.02 11.40 11.97
C ARG A 116 -17.08 11.83 13.00
N ALA A 117 -17.09 11.20 14.17
CA ALA A 117 -17.99 11.58 15.26
C ALA A 117 -17.68 12.98 15.79
N GLU A 118 -16.41 13.35 15.93
CA GLU A 118 -15.97 14.70 16.31
C GLU A 118 -16.32 15.74 15.25
N ALA A 119 -16.06 15.45 13.97
CA ALA A 119 -16.42 16.34 12.87
C ALA A 119 -17.93 16.64 12.82
N LYS A 120 -18.77 15.63 13.09
CA LYS A 120 -20.24 15.79 13.15
C LYS A 120 -20.68 16.65 14.35
N LYS A 121 -19.96 16.62 15.47
CA LYS A 121 -20.21 17.49 16.63
C LYS A 121 -19.79 18.93 16.37
N ALA A 122 -18.71 19.15 15.63
CA ALA A 122 -18.20 20.49 15.31
C ALA A 122 -19.05 21.24 14.26
N HIS A 123 -19.68 20.50 13.34
CA HIS A 123 -20.63 21.05 12.36
C HIS A 123 -21.99 20.35 12.49
N PRO A 124 -22.80 20.71 13.51
CA PRO A 124 -24.17 20.21 13.58
C PRO A 124 -24.89 20.69 12.33
N THR A 125 -25.33 19.75 11.50
CA THR A 125 -26.16 20.04 10.34
C THR A 125 -27.43 20.69 10.88
N VAL A 126 -27.60 21.99 10.63
CA VAL A 126 -28.81 22.73 11.04
C VAL A 126 -29.97 22.08 10.30
N ALA A 127 -30.89 21.50 11.07
CA ALA A 127 -32.10 20.85 10.59
C ALA A 127 -33.10 21.86 10.04
#